data_AF-A0A7J4KBW2-F1
#
_entry.id   AF-A0A7J4KBW2-F1
#
_cell.length_a   1.000
_cell.length_b   1.000
_cell.length_c   1.000
_cell.angle_alpha   90.00
_cell.angle_beta   90.00
_cell.angle_gamma   90.00
#
_symmetry.space_group_name_H-M   'P 1'
#
loop_
_entity.id
_entity.type
_entity.pdbx_description
1 polymer ?
#
loop_
_entity_poly.entity_id
_entity_poly.type
_entity_poly.pdbx_seq_one_letter_code
_entity_poly.pdbx_strand_id
1 'polypeptide(L)'
;MTGTWIRVAGVLLLLVMISLSGCVEVPKGSTDATGQAGNSGDTRGGTGPGATATQAPVTGFLTPATPFPAETTPFQTMSWTRFPDESPVHVEYVALYYTVVAFRNTRTAYSYNLVYAPLVIDICIKPNMTTRTIWYEDRLGKTTERTETITTISPNAWFEVTVRDSSSGNIVAKEGFARLYSVDTAKSLVIRSPGNYLIEFTGNDITAEIQIRVQRAENQTGASLRTLSCRP
;
A
#
# COMPACT_ATOMS: atom_id res chain seq x y z
N MET A 1 -60.20 13.42 -13.07
CA MET A 1 -60.04 12.10 -12.41
C MET A 1 -58.65 11.51 -12.74
N THR A 2 -57.56 12.16 -12.30
CA THR A 2 -56.18 11.71 -12.61
C THR A 2 -55.21 11.77 -11.42
N GLY A 3 -55.64 12.33 -10.27
CA GLY A 3 -54.79 12.46 -9.08
C GLY A 3 -54.79 11.25 -8.14
N THR A 4 -55.82 10.40 -8.19
CA THR A 4 -55.99 9.28 -7.25
C THR A 4 -55.09 8.09 -7.59
N TRP A 5 -54.83 7.85 -8.88
CA TRP A 5 -54.00 6.73 -9.35
C TRP A 5 -52.52 6.89 -8.99
N ILE A 6 -51.98 8.11 -9.05
CA ILE A 6 -50.57 8.39 -8.71
C ILE A 6 -50.32 8.18 -7.21
N ARG A 7 -51.31 8.49 -6.36
CA ARG A 7 -51.22 8.26 -4.91
C ARG A 7 -51.25 6.77 -4.56
N VAL A 8 -52.09 5.98 -5.24
CA VAL A 8 -52.16 4.53 -5.04
C VAL A 8 -50.87 3.85 -5.53
N ALA A 9 -50.36 4.24 -6.70
CA ALA A 9 -49.11 3.70 -7.23
C ALA A 9 -47.89 4.04 -6.35
N GLY A 10 -47.82 5.26 -5.81
CA GLY A 10 -46.74 5.68 -4.91
C GLY A 10 -46.74 4.93 -3.57
N VAL A 11 -47.91 4.70 -2.98
CA VAL A 11 -48.04 3.93 -1.73
C VAL A 11 -47.70 2.45 -1.94
N LEU A 12 -48.09 1.87 -3.07
CA LEU A 12 -47.74 0.49 -3.41
C LEU A 12 -46.22 0.31 -3.61
N LEU A 13 -45.56 1.25 -4.29
CA LEU A 13 -44.10 1.22 -4.48
C LEU A 13 -43.34 1.33 -3.15
N LEU A 14 -43.84 2.16 -2.24
CA LEU A 14 -43.22 2.37 -0.92
C LEU A 14 -43.41 1.14 0.00
N LEU A 15 -44.54 0.46 -0.09
CA LEU A 15 -44.79 -0.80 0.63
C LEU A 15 -43.88 -1.95 0.12
N VAL A 16 -43.62 -2.03 -1.19
CA VAL A 16 -42.68 -3.02 -1.75
C VAL A 16 -41.25 -2.77 -1.24
N MET A 17 -40.81 -1.51 -1.14
CA MET A 17 -39.47 -1.19 -0.63
C MET A 17 -39.29 -1.52 0.86
N ILE A 18 -40.33 -1.38 1.70
CA ILE A 18 -40.27 -1.72 3.13
C ILE A 18 -40.24 -3.24 3.36
N SER A 19 -40.73 -4.05 2.40
CA SER A 19 -40.72 -5.51 2.52
C SER A 19 -39.36 -6.17 2.23
N LEU A 20 -38.36 -5.40 1.80
CA LEU A 20 -37.00 -5.89 1.49
C LEU A 20 -35.97 -5.66 2.62
N SER A 21 -36.37 -5.06 3.76
CA SER A 21 -35.51 -5.03 4.95
C SER A 21 -35.60 -6.37 5.69
N GLY A 22 -34.93 -7.38 5.15
CA GLY A 22 -34.64 -8.62 5.85
C GLY A 22 -33.78 -8.36 7.08
N CYS A 23 -34.19 -8.94 8.20
CA CYS A 23 -33.52 -8.88 9.50
C CYS A 23 -32.04 -9.32 9.39
N VAL A 24 -31.11 -8.46 9.79
CA VAL A 24 -29.73 -8.89 10.09
C VAL A 24 -29.72 -9.39 11.53
N GLU A 25 -29.59 -10.71 11.68
CA GLU A 25 -29.39 -11.36 12.97
C GLU A 25 -27.97 -11.06 13.48
N VAL A 26 -27.88 -10.38 14.62
CA VAL A 26 -26.62 -10.06 15.30
C VAL A 26 -26.08 -11.34 15.95
N PRO A 27 -24.83 -11.76 15.69
CA PRO A 27 -24.23 -12.88 16.40
C PRO A 27 -24.14 -12.57 17.89
N LYS A 28 -24.81 -13.37 18.71
CA LYS A 28 -24.66 -13.37 20.17
C LYS A 28 -23.29 -13.98 20.51
N GLY A 29 -22.33 -13.14 20.85
CA GLY A 29 -21.13 -13.54 21.56
C GLY A 29 -21.26 -13.15 23.03
N SER A 30 -21.59 -14.12 23.89
CA SER A 30 -21.43 -14.01 25.34
C SER A 30 -20.39 -15.02 25.78
N THR A 31 -19.28 -14.58 26.37
CA THR A 31 -18.88 -14.92 27.75
C THR A 31 -17.58 -14.21 28.15
N ASP A 32 -17.70 -13.45 29.23
CA ASP A 32 -16.82 -13.40 30.40
C ASP A 32 -15.38 -12.87 30.29
N ALA A 33 -15.20 -11.64 30.80
CA ALA A 33 -14.00 -11.27 31.54
C ALA A 33 -14.36 -10.32 32.71
N THR A 34 -14.71 -10.93 33.85
CA THR A 34 -14.65 -10.32 35.18
C THR A 34 -13.19 -10.05 35.57
N GLY A 35 -12.88 -8.83 36.02
CA GLY A 35 -11.58 -8.46 36.58
C GLY A 35 -11.69 -7.22 37.46
N GLN A 36 -11.75 -7.48 38.77
CA GLN A 36 -12.17 -6.61 39.86
C GLN A 36 -11.12 -5.57 40.30
N ALA A 37 -11.61 -4.43 40.78
CA ALA A 37 -10.86 -3.37 41.45
C ALA A 37 -10.71 -3.62 42.97
N GLY A 38 -9.66 -3.06 43.59
CA GLY A 38 -9.71 -2.64 45.00
C GLY A 38 -8.46 -2.87 45.88
N ASN A 39 -7.89 -1.76 46.37
CA ASN A 39 -7.67 -1.43 47.80
C ASN A 39 -6.26 -1.10 48.34
N SER A 40 -6.33 -0.21 49.34
CA SER A 40 -5.38 0.76 49.89
C SER A 40 -4.76 0.36 51.26
N GLY A 41 -3.77 1.15 51.74
CA GLY A 41 -3.33 1.29 53.15
C GLY A 41 -1.79 1.44 53.25
N ASP A 42 -1.17 2.60 53.53
CA ASP A 42 -1.08 3.49 54.72
C ASP A 42 -0.21 2.95 55.89
N THR A 43 1.00 3.51 56.13
CA THR A 43 1.41 4.25 57.37
C THR A 43 2.93 4.59 57.51
N ARG A 44 3.17 5.76 58.16
CA ARG A 44 4.35 6.53 58.70
C ARG A 44 5.56 5.75 59.31
N GLY A 45 6.78 6.29 59.54
CA GLY A 45 7.39 7.64 59.41
C GLY A 45 8.80 7.79 60.08
N GLY A 46 9.43 8.98 59.94
CA GLY A 46 10.55 9.59 60.74
C GLY A 46 12.01 9.38 60.26
N THR A 47 13.02 10.28 60.32
CA THR A 47 13.22 11.72 60.66
C THR A 47 14.71 12.09 60.38
N GLY A 48 15.02 13.29 59.85
CA GLY A 48 16.34 13.97 60.00
C GLY A 48 17.13 14.33 58.71
N PRO A 49 17.90 15.45 58.65
CA PRO A 49 17.81 16.42 57.54
C PRO A 49 19.11 16.71 56.75
N GLY A 50 18.99 17.18 55.49
CA GLY A 50 20.11 17.71 54.72
C GLY A 50 19.84 18.09 53.25
N ALA A 51 19.15 19.21 53.03
CA ALA A 51 19.23 20.18 51.92
C ALA A 51 19.23 19.78 50.40
N THR A 52 18.24 20.38 49.71
CA THR A 52 18.28 21.02 48.35
C THR A 52 17.84 20.23 47.10
N ALA A 53 16.64 20.60 46.62
CA ALA A 53 16.04 20.53 45.28
C ALA A 53 16.45 19.40 44.29
N THR A 54 15.59 18.38 44.22
CA THR A 54 15.54 17.38 43.13
C THR A 54 14.69 17.90 41.97
N GLN A 55 15.26 18.07 40.77
CA GLN A 55 14.51 17.95 39.52
C GLN A 55 14.42 16.45 39.18
N ALA A 56 13.21 15.97 38.89
CA ALA A 56 12.96 14.57 38.58
C ALA A 56 13.50 14.20 37.19
N PRO A 57 14.37 13.18 37.06
CA PRO A 57 14.53 12.46 35.81
C PRO A 57 13.41 11.40 35.70
N VAL A 58 12.78 11.42 34.54
CA VAL A 58 11.71 10.52 34.10
C VAL A 58 12.14 9.06 34.31
N THR A 59 11.36 8.33 35.10
CA THR A 59 11.51 6.87 35.26
C THR A 59 11.06 6.19 33.98
N GLY A 60 12.04 5.72 33.21
CA GLY A 60 11.89 4.88 32.04
C GLY A 60 13.23 4.22 31.73
N PHE A 61 13.70 3.37 32.64
CA PHE A 61 14.97 2.68 32.50
C PHE A 61 14.91 1.72 31.30
N LEU A 62 15.61 2.05 30.23
CA LEU A 62 16.06 1.04 29.27
C LEU A 62 17.05 0.14 30.02
N THR A 63 16.69 -1.13 30.21
CA THR A 63 17.61 -2.15 30.72
C THR A 63 18.62 -2.50 29.64
N PRO A 64 19.93 -2.34 29.89
CA PRO A 64 20.95 -2.86 28.98
C PRO A 64 20.81 -4.38 28.89
N ALA A 65 20.66 -4.89 27.68
CA ALA A 65 20.74 -6.32 27.39
C ALA A 65 22.11 -6.64 26.79
N THR A 66 22.70 -7.76 27.19
CA THR A 66 23.91 -8.30 26.56
C THR A 66 23.60 -8.73 25.12
N PRO A 67 24.35 -8.27 24.11
CA PRO A 67 24.29 -8.86 22.77
C PRO A 67 24.61 -10.36 22.82
N PHE A 68 24.12 -11.12 21.84
CA PHE A 68 24.46 -12.54 21.70
C PHE A 68 26.00 -12.72 21.69
N PRO A 69 26.54 -13.76 22.36
CA PRO A 69 27.97 -14.00 22.41
C PRO A 69 28.50 -14.19 20.99
N ALA A 70 29.52 -13.41 20.62
CA ALA A 70 30.33 -13.73 19.47
C ALA A 70 31.08 -15.03 19.77
N GLU A 71 30.90 -16.06 18.94
CA GLU A 71 31.72 -17.27 19.03
C GLU A 71 33.19 -16.91 18.81
N THR A 72 33.98 -17.01 19.87
CA THR A 72 35.43 -16.97 19.78
C THR A 72 35.90 -18.32 19.25
N THR A 73 35.98 -18.44 17.93
CA THR A 73 36.56 -19.62 17.27
C THR A 73 38.00 -19.81 17.75
N PRO A 74 38.43 -21.01 18.18
CA PRO A 74 39.82 -21.25 18.55
C PRO A 74 40.74 -21.01 17.35
N PHE A 75 41.91 -20.42 17.59
CA PHE A 75 42.96 -20.24 16.59
C PHE A 75 43.36 -21.62 16.03
N GLN A 76 42.85 -21.96 14.86
CA GLN A 76 43.37 -23.06 14.06
C GLN A 76 44.44 -22.51 13.14
N THR A 77 45.61 -23.14 13.15
CA THR A 77 46.71 -22.88 12.22
C THR A 77 46.17 -23.01 10.80
N MET A 78 46.04 -21.89 10.08
CA MET A 78 45.43 -21.88 8.75
C MET A 78 46.31 -22.66 7.76
N SER A 79 45.92 -23.89 7.43
CA SER A 79 46.28 -24.44 6.12
C SER A 79 45.43 -23.70 5.10
N TRP A 80 46.05 -22.93 4.22
CA TRP A 80 45.36 -22.21 3.15
C TRP A 80 44.80 -23.19 2.12
N THR A 81 43.68 -23.84 2.43
CA THR A 81 42.77 -24.35 1.40
C THR A 81 41.89 -23.18 0.99
N ARG A 82 42.16 -22.63 -0.20
CA ARG A 82 41.31 -21.64 -0.85
C ARG A 82 39.90 -22.21 -0.89
N PHE A 83 38.93 -21.54 -0.27
CA PHE A 83 37.53 -21.80 -0.57
C PHE A 83 37.34 -21.62 -2.09
N PRO A 84 36.60 -22.51 -2.78
CA PRO A 84 36.26 -22.26 -4.16
C PRO A 84 35.62 -20.88 -4.25
N ASP A 85 36.09 -20.08 -5.18
CA ASP A 85 35.52 -18.77 -5.51
C ASP A 85 34.10 -19.04 -6.04
N GLU A 86 33.10 -18.95 -5.16
CA GLU A 86 31.71 -19.14 -5.54
C GLU A 86 31.32 -17.90 -6.34
N SER A 87 31.36 -18.02 -7.67
CA SER A 87 30.92 -16.99 -8.59
C SER A 87 29.52 -16.51 -8.19
N PRO A 88 29.27 -15.19 -8.10
CA PRO A 88 27.95 -14.69 -7.76
C PRO A 88 26.92 -15.26 -8.75
N VAL A 89 25.93 -15.99 -8.22
CA VAL A 89 24.84 -16.53 -9.04
C VAL A 89 24.09 -15.34 -9.65
N HIS A 90 24.29 -15.13 -10.96
CA HIS A 90 23.56 -14.09 -11.69
C HIS A 90 22.08 -14.45 -11.76
N VAL A 91 21.27 -13.75 -10.96
CA VAL A 91 19.80 -13.85 -11.01
C VAL A 91 19.31 -13.12 -12.25
N GLU A 92 19.12 -13.84 -13.34
CA GLU A 92 18.53 -13.28 -14.56
C GLU A 92 17.00 -13.16 -14.39
N TYR A 93 16.41 -12.07 -14.87
CA TYR A 93 14.97 -11.84 -14.84
C TYR A 93 14.40 -11.85 -16.26
N VAL A 94 13.18 -12.37 -16.41
CA VAL A 94 12.44 -12.37 -17.67
C VAL A 94 11.08 -11.69 -17.51
N ALA A 95 10.60 -11.05 -18.57
CA ALA A 95 9.27 -10.44 -18.58
C ALA A 95 8.22 -11.49 -18.95
N LEU A 96 7.26 -11.70 -18.06
CA LEU A 96 6.08 -12.53 -18.33
C LEU A 96 5.02 -11.75 -19.10
N TYR A 97 4.97 -10.45 -18.84
CA TYR A 97 3.94 -9.57 -19.38
C TYR A 97 4.49 -8.17 -19.55
N TYR A 98 4.16 -7.57 -20.68
CA TYR A 98 4.37 -6.15 -20.95
C TYR A 98 3.17 -5.59 -21.70
N THR A 99 2.66 -4.46 -21.25
CA THR A 99 1.59 -3.75 -21.96
C THR A 99 1.65 -2.25 -21.73
N VAL A 100 1.00 -1.51 -22.63
CA VAL A 100 0.70 -0.09 -22.44
C VAL A 100 -0.80 0.06 -22.57
N VAL A 101 -1.47 0.46 -21.49
CA VAL A 101 -2.94 0.52 -21.43
C VAL A 101 -3.38 1.90 -20.95
N ALA A 102 -4.31 2.50 -21.69
CA ALA A 102 -5.03 3.68 -21.25
C ALA A 102 -6.21 3.27 -20.37
N PHE A 103 -6.23 3.76 -19.13
CA PHE A 103 -7.29 3.46 -18.18
C PHE A 103 -8.36 4.56 -18.21
N ARG A 104 -9.60 4.16 -18.52
CA ARG A 104 -10.78 5.05 -18.58
C ARG A 104 -11.87 4.52 -17.67
N ASN A 105 -11.57 4.47 -16.38
CA ASN A 105 -12.38 3.78 -15.37
C ASN A 105 -12.52 2.28 -15.66
N THR A 106 -11.40 1.67 -16.08
CA THR A 106 -11.34 0.27 -16.50
C THR A 106 -10.66 -0.58 -15.43
N ARG A 107 -11.05 -1.86 -15.35
CA ARG A 107 -10.44 -2.89 -14.50
C ARG A 107 -9.97 -4.04 -15.36
N THR A 108 -8.75 -4.49 -15.13
CA THR A 108 -8.19 -5.70 -15.74
C THR A 108 -7.57 -6.57 -14.67
N ALA A 109 -7.64 -7.88 -14.83
CA ALA A 109 -7.12 -8.81 -13.84
C ALA A 109 -6.42 -9.99 -14.53
N TYR A 110 -5.35 -10.47 -13.90
CA TYR A 110 -4.53 -11.58 -14.39
C TYR A 110 -4.25 -12.53 -13.23
N SER A 111 -4.31 -13.83 -13.50
CA SER A 111 -3.92 -14.86 -12.53
C SER A 111 -2.54 -15.39 -12.89
N TYR A 112 -1.69 -15.58 -11.88
CA TYR A 112 -0.36 -16.13 -12.07
C TYR A 112 0.04 -17.03 -10.89
N ASN A 113 0.56 -18.22 -11.20
CA ASN A 113 1.15 -19.12 -10.21
C ASN A 113 2.65 -18.84 -10.10
N LEU A 114 3.04 -18.23 -8.98
CA LEU A 114 4.43 -17.93 -8.67
C LEU A 114 5.07 -19.09 -7.92
N VAL A 115 5.84 -19.91 -8.64
CA VAL A 115 6.61 -21.02 -8.07
C VAL A 115 7.91 -20.53 -7.43
N TYR A 116 8.63 -19.64 -8.11
CA TYR A 116 9.90 -19.06 -7.66
C TYR A 116 9.75 -17.56 -7.47
N ALA A 117 9.80 -17.12 -6.21
CA ALA A 117 9.84 -15.71 -5.87
C ALA A 117 11.23 -15.10 -6.15
N PRO A 118 11.33 -13.78 -6.42
CA PRO A 118 10.27 -12.77 -6.34
C PRO A 118 9.54 -12.51 -7.67
N LEU A 119 8.26 -12.14 -7.57
CA LEU A 119 7.52 -11.48 -8.65
C LEU A 119 7.67 -9.97 -8.49
N VAL A 120 8.08 -9.28 -9.54
CA VAL A 120 8.21 -7.82 -9.56
C VAL A 120 7.27 -7.25 -10.61
N ILE A 121 6.43 -6.32 -10.18
CA ILE A 121 5.51 -5.57 -11.05
C ILE A 121 6.02 -4.13 -11.08
N ASP A 122 6.60 -3.74 -12.21
CA ASP A 122 7.05 -2.37 -12.45
C ASP A 122 6.03 -1.65 -13.32
N ILE A 123 5.65 -0.44 -12.89
CA ILE A 123 4.61 0.35 -13.53
C ILE A 123 5.12 1.75 -13.78
N CYS A 124 4.86 2.25 -14.98
CA CYS A 124 5.10 3.62 -15.36
C CYS A 124 3.81 4.34 -15.69
N ILE A 125 3.51 5.42 -14.98
CA ILE A 125 2.22 6.09 -15.03
C ILE A 125 2.39 7.44 -15.72
N LYS A 126 1.59 7.65 -16.77
CA LYS A 126 1.46 8.89 -17.51
C LYS A 126 0.06 9.44 -17.26
N PRO A 127 -0.13 10.30 -16.24
CA PRO A 127 -1.44 10.87 -15.97
C PRO A 127 -1.81 11.90 -17.02
N ASN A 128 -3.11 12.06 -17.26
CA ASN A 128 -3.58 13.18 -18.07
C ASN A 128 -3.40 14.49 -17.29
N MET A 129 -2.95 15.54 -17.99
CA MET A 129 -2.71 16.85 -17.41
C MET A 129 -3.85 17.79 -17.78
N THR A 130 -4.33 18.57 -16.82
CA THR A 130 -5.33 19.62 -17.03
C THR A 130 -4.67 20.98 -16.97
N THR A 131 -4.94 21.82 -17.96
CA THR A 131 -4.41 23.18 -18.06
C THR A 131 -5.51 24.20 -17.81
N ARG A 132 -5.25 25.20 -16.96
CA ARG A 132 -6.14 26.32 -16.67
C ARG A 132 -5.42 27.64 -16.89
N THR A 133 -6.10 28.60 -17.51
CA THR A 133 -5.60 29.97 -17.65
C THR A 133 -6.24 30.83 -16.58
N ILE A 134 -5.41 31.48 -15.77
CA ILE A 134 -5.83 32.41 -14.72
C ILE A 134 -5.58 33.82 -15.20
N TRP A 135 -6.56 34.69 -15.01
CA TRP A 135 -6.49 36.11 -15.30
C TRP A 135 -6.29 36.85 -13.98
N TYR A 136 -5.29 37.73 -13.92
CA TYR A 136 -5.12 38.64 -12.80
C TYR A 136 -4.77 40.05 -13.28
N GLU A 137 -5.29 41.03 -12.56
CA GLU A 137 -5.02 42.44 -12.79
C GLU A 137 -3.89 42.90 -11.87
N ASP A 138 -2.83 43.43 -12.45
CA ASP A 138 -1.78 44.10 -11.67
C ASP A 138 -2.27 45.50 -11.27
N ARG A 139 -2.37 45.75 -9.96
CA ARG A 139 -2.80 47.04 -9.41
C ARG A 139 -1.63 48.00 -9.14
N LEU A 140 -0.38 47.61 -9.43
CA LEU A 140 0.75 48.53 -9.37
C LEU A 140 0.79 49.45 -10.62
N GLY A 141 0.03 50.54 -10.56
CA GLY A 141 0.24 51.76 -11.34
C GLY A 141 -0.27 51.77 -12.79
N LYS A 142 -0.50 50.62 -13.43
CA LYS A 142 -1.20 50.52 -14.72
C LYS A 142 -1.96 49.19 -14.79
N THR A 143 -3.29 49.24 -14.96
CA THR A 143 -4.13 48.06 -15.16
C THR A 143 -3.66 47.32 -16.41
N THR A 144 -2.89 46.26 -16.22
CA THR A 144 -2.42 45.39 -17.29
C THR A 144 -2.96 44.01 -16.98
N GLU A 145 -3.83 43.50 -17.85
CA GLU A 145 -4.33 42.13 -17.76
C GLU A 145 -3.18 41.16 -18.04
N ARG A 146 -2.92 40.24 -17.11
CA ARG A 146 -1.96 39.15 -17.30
C ARG A 146 -2.66 37.80 -17.23
N THR A 147 -2.26 36.92 -18.14
CA THR A 147 -2.67 35.52 -18.17
C THR A 147 -1.52 34.63 -17.74
N GLU A 148 -1.76 33.75 -16.77
CA GLU A 148 -0.85 32.67 -16.43
C GLU A 148 -1.52 31.32 -16.69
N THR A 149 -0.75 30.40 -17.26
CA THR A 149 -1.25 29.06 -17.58
C THR A 149 -0.68 28.08 -16.58
N ILE A 150 -1.55 27.49 -15.76
CA ILE A 150 -1.18 26.47 -14.77
C ILE A 150 -1.57 25.10 -15.31
N THR A 151 -0.61 24.18 -15.33
CA THR A 151 -0.84 22.78 -15.73
C THR A 151 -0.66 21.88 -14.52
N THR A 152 -1.69 21.12 -14.17
CA THR A 152 -1.70 20.19 -13.03
C THR A 152 -2.15 18.81 -13.46
N ILE A 153 -1.86 17.78 -12.66
CA ILE A 153 -2.44 16.45 -12.85
C ILE A 153 -3.97 16.57 -12.83
N SER A 154 -4.65 15.88 -13.73
CA SER A 154 -6.12 15.83 -13.73
C SER A 154 -6.62 15.34 -12.36
N PRO A 155 -7.65 15.97 -11.78
CA PRO A 155 -8.23 15.52 -10.51
C PRO A 155 -8.88 14.13 -10.61
N ASN A 156 -9.14 13.66 -11.84
CA ASN A 156 -9.72 12.35 -12.11
C ASN A 156 -8.66 11.26 -12.39
N ALA A 157 -7.38 11.64 -12.47
CA ALA A 157 -6.28 10.72 -12.74
C ALA A 157 -5.94 9.91 -11.49
N TRP A 158 -6.14 8.60 -11.54
CA TRP A 158 -5.75 7.68 -10.48
C TRP A 158 -5.48 6.28 -11.02
N PHE A 159 -4.66 5.52 -10.31
CA PHE A 159 -4.34 4.14 -10.64
C PHE A 159 -4.11 3.34 -9.36
N GLU A 160 -4.45 2.06 -9.39
CA GLU A 160 -4.24 1.14 -8.28
C GLU A 160 -3.98 -0.27 -8.81
N VAL A 161 -2.89 -0.87 -8.33
CA VAL A 161 -2.58 -2.30 -8.46
C VAL A 161 -2.86 -2.99 -7.13
N THR A 162 -3.64 -4.07 -7.18
CA THR A 162 -3.90 -4.92 -6.02
C THR A 162 -3.49 -6.35 -6.35
N VAL A 163 -2.68 -6.95 -5.49
CA VAL A 163 -2.31 -8.36 -5.58
C VAL A 163 -2.98 -9.11 -4.45
N ARG A 164 -3.77 -10.13 -4.80
CA ARG A 164 -4.48 -10.99 -3.86
C ARG A 164 -3.98 -12.41 -3.94
N ASP A 165 -3.96 -13.10 -2.81
CA ASP A 165 -3.89 -14.56 -2.83
C ASP A 165 -5.19 -15.11 -3.41
N SER A 166 -5.09 -15.99 -4.40
CA SER A 166 -6.24 -16.49 -5.17
C SER A 166 -7.10 -17.46 -4.38
N SER A 167 -6.53 -18.10 -3.35
CA SER A 167 -7.24 -19.09 -2.52
C SER A 167 -8.04 -18.45 -1.40
N SER A 168 -7.46 -17.49 -0.70
CA SER A 168 -8.04 -16.80 0.45
C SER A 168 -8.71 -15.47 0.09
N GLY A 169 -8.37 -14.87 -1.06
CA GLY A 169 -8.83 -13.54 -1.45
C GLY A 169 -8.14 -12.38 -0.71
N ASN A 170 -7.23 -12.70 0.21
CA ASN A 170 -6.51 -11.73 1.03
C ASN A 170 -5.60 -10.84 0.17
N ILE A 171 -5.57 -9.54 0.46
CA ILE A 171 -4.65 -8.61 -0.19
C ILE A 171 -3.24 -8.88 0.35
N VAL A 172 -2.35 -9.29 -0.55
CA VAL A 172 -0.95 -9.58 -0.25
C VAL A 172 -0.11 -8.31 -0.40
N ALA A 173 -0.41 -7.52 -1.42
CA ALA A 173 0.28 -6.27 -1.68
C ALA A 173 -0.60 -5.30 -2.46
N LYS A 174 -0.36 -4.00 -2.28
CA LYS A 174 -1.14 -2.94 -2.91
C LYS A 174 -0.28 -1.70 -3.13
N GLU A 175 -0.41 -1.06 -4.28
CA GLU A 175 0.29 0.18 -4.64
C GLU A 175 -0.56 0.98 -5.63
N GLY A 176 -0.29 2.27 -5.81
CA GLY A 176 -1.07 3.09 -6.72
C GLY A 176 -0.50 4.47 -6.99
N PHE A 177 -1.33 5.32 -7.60
CA PHE A 177 -1.05 6.71 -7.93
C PHE A 177 -2.24 7.58 -7.60
N ALA A 178 -1.96 8.74 -6.99
CA ALA A 178 -2.94 9.70 -6.48
C ALA A 178 -3.91 9.07 -5.46
N ARG A 179 -4.98 9.80 -5.11
CA ARG A 179 -5.90 9.45 -4.00
C ARG A 179 -5.17 9.29 -2.67
N LEU A 180 -5.01 8.06 -2.20
CA LEU A 180 -4.32 7.70 -0.95
C LEU A 180 -2.85 7.35 -1.20
N TYR A 181 -2.40 7.33 -2.46
CA TYR A 181 -1.05 6.98 -2.87
C TYR A 181 -0.24 8.20 -3.30
N SER A 182 1.09 8.06 -3.28
CA SER A 182 2.00 9.06 -3.85
C SER A 182 1.73 9.31 -5.34
N VAL A 183 1.99 10.54 -5.78
CA VAL A 183 1.91 10.97 -7.18
C VAL A 183 3.18 10.67 -8.00
N ASP A 184 4.09 9.84 -7.47
CA ASP A 184 5.24 9.36 -8.24
C ASP A 184 4.79 8.54 -9.46
N THR A 185 5.40 8.80 -10.61
CA THR A 185 5.02 8.14 -11.87
C THR A 185 5.67 6.76 -12.04
N ALA A 186 6.79 6.51 -11.36
CA ALA A 186 7.44 5.21 -11.33
C ALA A 186 7.03 4.44 -10.07
N LYS A 187 6.40 3.27 -10.26
CA LYS A 187 5.95 2.40 -9.17
C LYS A 187 6.54 1.01 -9.33
N SER A 188 6.78 0.34 -8.21
CA SER A 188 7.30 -1.03 -8.20
C SER A 188 6.72 -1.79 -7.01
N LEU A 189 6.17 -2.97 -7.28
CA LEU A 189 5.58 -3.84 -6.28
C LEU A 189 6.29 -5.19 -6.34
N VAL A 190 6.79 -5.66 -5.20
CA VAL A 190 7.57 -6.91 -5.11
C VAL A 190 6.86 -7.90 -4.21
N ILE A 191 6.51 -9.06 -4.76
CA ILE A 191 5.96 -10.20 -4.02
C ILE A 191 7.09 -11.19 -3.78
N ARG A 192 7.35 -11.49 -2.50
CA ARG A 192 8.53 -12.26 -2.06
C ARG A 192 8.20 -13.70 -1.67
N SER A 193 6.93 -14.05 -1.57
CA SER A 193 6.47 -15.40 -1.27
C SER A 193 5.95 -16.09 -2.53
N PRO A 194 6.13 -17.41 -2.68
CA PRO A 194 5.46 -18.18 -3.72
C PRO A 194 3.97 -18.32 -3.41
N GLY A 195 3.16 -18.53 -4.45
CA GLY A 195 1.71 -18.66 -4.30
C GLY A 195 0.93 -18.42 -5.60
N ASN A 196 -0.39 -18.57 -5.53
CA ASN A 196 -1.29 -18.26 -6.63
C ASN A 196 -1.86 -16.86 -6.46
N TYR A 197 -1.54 -15.94 -7.37
CA TYR A 197 -1.91 -14.55 -7.23
C TYR A 197 -2.92 -14.10 -8.28
N LEU A 198 -3.90 -13.31 -7.85
CA LEU A 198 -4.74 -12.49 -8.70
C LEU A 198 -4.22 -11.06 -8.66
N ILE A 199 -3.74 -10.58 -9.80
CA ILE A 199 -3.17 -9.25 -9.97
C ILE A 199 -4.20 -8.40 -10.69
N GLU A 200 -4.67 -7.34 -10.03
CA GLU A 200 -5.72 -6.47 -10.54
C GLU A 200 -5.18 -5.07 -10.76
N PHE A 201 -5.44 -4.53 -11.96
CA PHE A 201 -5.11 -3.15 -12.31
C PHE A 201 -6.41 -2.39 -12.53
N THR A 202 -6.54 -1.27 -11.83
CA THR A 202 -7.67 -0.35 -11.94
C THR A 202 -7.15 1.07 -12.10
N GLY A 203 -7.88 1.90 -12.83
CA GLY A 203 -7.49 3.30 -12.97
C GLY A 203 -8.43 4.11 -13.83
N ASN A 204 -8.16 5.40 -13.90
CA ASN A 204 -8.90 6.36 -14.71
C ASN A 204 -8.00 7.53 -15.10
N ASP A 205 -8.22 8.06 -16.31
CA ASP A 205 -7.58 9.26 -16.84
C ASP A 205 -6.04 9.23 -16.79
N ILE A 206 -5.47 8.03 -16.99
CA ILE A 206 -4.04 7.77 -17.01
C ILE A 206 -3.70 6.75 -18.11
N THR A 207 -2.48 6.77 -18.60
CA THR A 207 -1.89 5.66 -19.36
C THR A 207 -0.83 4.99 -18.50
N ALA A 208 -0.85 3.67 -18.39
CA ALA A 208 0.14 2.91 -17.63
C ALA A 208 0.91 1.95 -18.54
N GLU A 209 2.24 1.99 -18.45
CA GLU A 209 3.12 0.95 -18.98
C GLU A 209 3.40 -0.03 -17.84
N ILE A 210 3.06 -1.30 -18.03
CA ILE A 210 3.12 -2.31 -16.98
C ILE A 210 4.04 -3.42 -17.46
N GLN A 211 5.02 -3.78 -16.62
CA GLN A 211 5.89 -4.93 -16.84
C GLN A 211 5.88 -5.82 -15.61
N ILE A 212 5.58 -7.10 -15.84
CA ILE A 212 5.64 -8.13 -14.80
C ILE A 212 6.83 -9.02 -15.11
N ARG A 213 7.74 -9.17 -14.14
CA ARG A 213 8.95 -9.98 -14.27
C ARG A 213 9.16 -10.91 -13.10
N VAL A 214 9.82 -12.02 -13.38
CA VAL A 214 10.20 -13.06 -12.42
C VAL A 214 11.62 -13.51 -12.72
N GLN A 215 12.25 -14.18 -11.76
CA GLN A 215 13.53 -14.85 -12.00
C GLN A 215 13.38 -15.90 -13.10
N ARG A 216 14.33 -15.94 -14.04
CA ARG A 216 14.39 -16.94 -15.10
C ARG A 216 14.55 -18.32 -14.46
N ALA A 217 13.54 -19.17 -14.63
CA ALA A 217 13.64 -20.62 -14.41
C ALA A 217 13.96 -21.34 -15.73
N GLU A 218 14.52 -22.55 -15.67
CA GLU A 218 14.88 -23.35 -16.86
C GLU A 218 13.70 -23.55 -17.84
N ASN A 219 12.48 -23.62 -17.32
CA ASN A 219 11.25 -23.82 -18.09
C ASN A 219 10.46 -22.53 -18.35
N GLN A 220 11.02 -21.35 -18.09
CA GLN A 220 10.33 -20.07 -18.33
C GLN A 220 10.78 -19.40 -19.62
N THR A 221 9.91 -19.44 -20.62
CA THR A 221 10.04 -18.68 -21.87
C THR A 221 9.42 -17.29 -21.68
N GLY A 222 10.10 -16.41 -20.93
CA GLY A 222 9.70 -14.99 -20.86
C GLY A 222 10.33 -14.17 -21.98
N ALA A 223 9.67 -13.07 -22.36
CA ALA A 223 10.25 -12.10 -23.28
C ALA A 223 11.41 -11.36 -22.62
N SER A 224 12.28 -10.75 -23.44
CA SER A 224 13.31 -9.83 -22.96
C SER A 224 12.66 -8.67 -22.18
N LEU A 225 13.28 -8.25 -21.08
CA LEU A 225 12.84 -7.09 -20.33
C LEU A 225 12.81 -5.85 -21.23
N ARG A 226 11.78 -5.02 -21.07
CA ARG A 226 11.69 -3.72 -21.72
C ARG A 226 12.05 -2.62 -20.73
N THR A 227 12.66 -1.56 -21.28
CA THR A 227 12.88 -0.31 -20.56
C THR A 227 11.54 0.44 -20.45
N LEU A 228 11.13 0.76 -19.22
CA LEU A 228 9.92 1.54 -18.96
C LEU A 228 10.24 3.03 -19.11
N SER A 229 9.30 3.83 -19.61
CA SER A 229 9.57 5.24 -19.95
C SER A 229 10.00 6.14 -18.79
N CYS A 230 9.70 5.78 -17.54
CA CYS A 230 10.12 6.51 -16.34
C CYS A 230 11.32 5.88 -15.61
N ARG A 231 11.96 4.86 -16.21
CA ARG A 231 13.22 4.28 -15.74
C ARG A 231 14.19 4.16 -16.91
N PRO A 232 14.98 5.23 -17.18
CA PRO A 232 16.02 5.19 -18.20
C PRO A 232 17.15 4.21 -17.85
#